data_AF-A0A0J9WJD8-F1
#
_entry.id   AF-A0A0J9WJD8-F1
#
_cell.length_a   1.000
_cell.length_b   1.000
_cell.length_c   1.000
_cell.angle_alpha   90.00
_cell.angle_beta   90.00
_cell.angle_gamma   90.00
#
_symmetry.space_group_name_H-M   'P 1'
#
loop_
_entity.id
_entity.type
_entity.pdbx_description
1 polymer ?
#
loop_
_entity_poly.entity_id
_entity_poly.type
_entity_poly.pdbx_seq_one_letter_code
_entity_poly.pdbx_strand_id
1 'polypeptide(L)'
;MSQTPPPNVLDAFGAEGSLIHVPGGRGLCYRTLQNILLRPSDDGKESEYIAILCKSLLELRPIDYRVPRPIPASGFPARYVCSSWTAWEYLKGKATPQGNFDILMRACRAFHADVMGLATGKPLFLSTRQDRFTEADLVTWEEKKLEDVEEINSDVMATIQTTLDQLLKLRQPFRQEITNHLIHGDLTGNVLFDSENNSPPAIIDITLYWRPVDYAEAIIVADGLIWLNEDRKLVEMFGTDHTRIQLLARALYWRCLCFAIDPILPWVNDNLPKANFKGAIEIVRELIGECI
;
A
#
# COMPACT_ATOMS: atom_id res chain seq x y z
N MET A 1 12.54 -15.98 -12.94
CA MET A 1 12.78 -17.29 -12.30
C MET A 1 12.36 -17.15 -10.84
N SER A 2 11.54 -18.05 -10.30
CA SER A 2 11.18 -18.00 -8.88
C SER A 2 12.42 -18.31 -8.05
N GLN A 3 12.91 -17.33 -7.28
CA GLN A 3 14.03 -17.55 -6.38
C GLN A 3 13.46 -18.17 -5.10
N THR A 4 13.58 -19.49 -4.95
CA THR A 4 13.28 -20.14 -3.67
C THR A 4 14.27 -19.63 -2.61
N PRO A 5 13.85 -19.49 -1.34
CA PRO A 5 14.76 -19.11 -0.26
C PRO A 5 15.96 -20.07 -0.19
N PRO A 6 17.21 -19.56 -0.21
CA PRO A 6 18.40 -20.41 -0.15
C PRO A 6 18.60 -21.03 1.25
N PRO A 7 19.35 -22.13 1.38
CA PRO A 7 19.54 -22.82 2.66
C PRO A 7 20.03 -21.92 3.79
N ASN A 8 20.97 -21.00 3.51
CA ASN A 8 21.49 -20.08 4.52
C ASN A 8 20.42 -19.11 5.07
N VAL A 9 19.37 -18.82 4.30
CA VAL A 9 18.22 -18.02 4.75
C VAL A 9 17.30 -18.86 5.63
N LEU A 10 17.09 -20.13 5.28
CA LEU A 10 16.32 -21.05 6.11
C LEU A 10 16.98 -21.23 7.47
N ASP A 11 18.29 -21.48 7.50
CA ASP A 11 19.07 -21.61 8.72
C ASP A 11 19.04 -20.32 9.57
N ALA A 12 19.16 -19.15 8.91
CA ALA A 12 19.12 -17.87 9.58
C ALA A 12 17.78 -17.64 10.29
N PHE A 13 16.64 -18.08 9.73
CA PHE A 13 15.34 -17.84 10.35
C PHE A 13 14.77 -19.06 11.10
N GLY A 14 15.56 -20.13 11.25
CA GLY A 14 15.08 -21.39 11.86
C GLY A 14 13.92 -22.01 11.08
N ALA A 15 13.87 -21.78 9.77
CA ALA A 15 12.78 -22.19 8.90
C ALA A 15 13.02 -23.63 8.42
N GLU A 16 12.39 -24.60 9.08
CA GLU A 16 12.61 -26.02 8.83
C GLU A 16 11.51 -26.67 7.98
N GLY A 17 11.88 -27.70 7.21
CA GLY A 17 10.95 -28.55 6.48
C GLY A 17 10.57 -28.03 5.09
N SER A 18 9.46 -28.53 4.55
CA SER A 18 9.02 -28.21 3.19
C SER A 18 8.48 -26.78 3.07
N LEU A 19 8.87 -26.12 1.99
CA LEU A 19 8.37 -24.78 1.63
C LEU A 19 7.06 -24.90 0.84
N ILE A 20 6.03 -24.24 1.34
CA ILE A 20 4.71 -24.14 0.70
C ILE A 20 4.62 -22.76 0.06
N HIS A 21 4.39 -22.71 -1.25
CA HIS A 21 4.17 -21.45 -1.95
C HIS A 21 2.94 -20.73 -1.41
N VAL A 22 3.06 -19.43 -1.17
CA VAL A 22 1.94 -18.58 -0.77
C VAL A 22 1.49 -17.78 -2.01
N PRO A 23 0.24 -17.99 -2.50
CA PRO A 23 -0.25 -17.27 -3.66
C PRO A 23 -0.46 -15.79 -3.33
N GLY A 24 -0.32 -14.93 -4.35
CA GLY A 24 -0.51 -13.48 -4.23
C GLY A 24 0.76 -12.67 -4.50
N GLY A 25 0.61 -11.35 -4.61
CA GLY A 25 1.70 -10.42 -4.91
C GLY A 25 2.55 -10.84 -6.13
N ARG A 26 3.88 -10.80 -5.99
CA ARG A 26 4.83 -11.27 -7.01
C ARG A 26 4.99 -12.80 -7.07
N GLY A 27 4.28 -13.55 -6.21
CA GLY A 27 4.39 -15.01 -6.14
C GLY A 27 5.76 -15.50 -5.64
N LEU A 28 6.46 -14.71 -4.83
CA LEU A 28 7.81 -15.03 -4.33
C LEU A 28 7.83 -15.40 -2.84
N CYS A 29 6.66 -15.49 -2.21
CA CYS A 29 6.52 -15.80 -0.79
C CYS A 29 6.37 -17.29 -0.56
N TYR A 30 7.05 -17.79 0.46
CA TYR A 30 7.00 -19.19 0.88
C TYR A 30 6.73 -19.26 2.36
N ARG A 31 5.94 -20.26 2.80
CA ARG A 31 5.72 -20.52 4.23
C ARG A 31 6.18 -21.91 4.60
N THR A 32 6.64 -22.08 5.83
CA THR A 32 6.91 -23.39 6.42
C THR A 32 5.67 -23.97 7.12
N LEU A 33 5.76 -25.21 7.57
CA LEU A 33 4.72 -25.83 8.42
C LEU A 33 4.62 -25.17 9.80
N GLN A 34 5.71 -24.53 10.28
CA GLN A 34 5.73 -23.76 11.52
C GLN A 34 5.15 -22.35 11.35
N ASN A 35 4.51 -22.04 10.21
CA ASN A 35 3.92 -20.74 9.89
C ASN A 35 4.94 -19.58 9.85
N ILE A 36 6.19 -19.87 9.47
CA ILE A 36 7.19 -18.85 9.13
C ILE A 36 7.00 -18.48 7.67
N LEU A 37 6.63 -17.23 7.41
CA LEU A 37 6.53 -16.64 6.07
C LEU A 37 7.88 -16.01 5.68
N LEU A 38 8.48 -16.50 4.61
CA LEU A 38 9.69 -15.99 3.99
C LEU A 38 9.32 -15.16 2.77
N ARG A 39 9.83 -13.93 2.70
CA ARG A 39 9.69 -13.05 1.54
C ARG A 39 11.01 -12.39 1.15
N PRO A 40 11.28 -12.18 -0.15
CA PRO A 40 12.42 -11.38 -0.58
C PRO A 40 12.33 -9.95 -0.07
N SER A 41 13.49 -9.32 0.05
CA SER A 41 13.70 -7.93 0.43
C SER A 41 14.42 -7.23 -0.72
N ASP A 42 13.72 -6.31 -1.39
CA ASP A 42 14.30 -5.52 -2.48
C ASP A 42 15.21 -4.41 -1.93
N ASP A 43 14.83 -3.81 -0.79
CA ASP A 43 15.65 -2.88 -0.01
C ASP A 43 15.76 -3.34 1.45
N GLY A 44 16.99 -3.57 1.88
CA GLY A 44 17.28 -4.04 3.23
C GLY A 44 17.02 -2.99 4.32
N LYS A 45 17.26 -1.70 4.05
CA LYS A 45 17.05 -0.64 5.04
C LYS A 45 15.56 -0.41 5.29
N GLU A 46 14.76 -0.39 4.23
CA GLU A 46 13.30 -0.34 4.31
C GLU A 46 12.74 -1.56 5.05
N SER A 47 13.22 -2.76 4.70
CA SER A 47 12.76 -4.00 5.31
C SER A 47 13.08 -4.09 6.81
N GLU A 48 14.28 -3.67 7.23
CA GLU A 48 14.64 -3.56 8.65
C GLU A 48 13.76 -2.53 9.36
N TYR A 49 13.52 -1.37 8.75
CA TYR A 49 12.66 -0.33 9.31
C TYR A 49 11.23 -0.84 9.54
N ILE A 50 10.63 -1.49 8.54
CA ILE A 50 9.28 -2.05 8.63
C ILE A 50 9.21 -3.13 9.72
N ALA A 51 10.24 -3.98 9.86
CA ALA A 51 10.29 -4.98 10.92
C ALA A 51 10.32 -4.30 12.30
N ILE A 52 11.17 -3.30 12.51
CA ILE A 52 11.23 -2.56 13.78
C ILE A 52 9.90 -1.85 14.07
N LEU A 53 9.26 -1.26 13.06
CA LEU A 53 7.95 -0.64 13.19
C LEU A 53 6.89 -1.67 13.63
N CYS A 54 6.76 -2.80 12.92
CA CYS A 54 5.82 -3.87 13.28
C CYS A 54 6.07 -4.41 14.70
N LYS A 55 7.33 -4.60 15.09
CA LYS A 55 7.68 -5.02 16.45
C LYS A 55 7.15 -4.00 17.47
N SER A 56 7.37 -2.72 17.24
CA SER A 56 6.94 -1.64 18.14
C SER A 56 5.41 -1.54 18.21
N LEU A 57 4.72 -1.68 17.07
CA LEU A 57 3.24 -1.74 17.03
C LEU A 57 2.70 -2.91 17.85
N LEU A 58 3.34 -4.09 17.80
CA LEU A 58 2.93 -5.25 18.61
C LEU A 58 3.06 -5.01 20.12
N GLU A 59 4.00 -4.16 20.56
CA GLU A 59 4.17 -3.80 21.97
C GLU A 59 3.01 -2.92 22.48
N LEU A 60 2.35 -2.16 21.60
CA LEU A 60 1.16 -1.37 21.91
C LEU A 60 -0.11 -2.22 22.11
N ARG A 61 -0.09 -3.48 21.67
CA ARG A 61 -1.24 -4.42 21.74
C ARG A 61 -2.52 -3.83 21.12
N PRO A 62 -2.49 -3.50 19.81
CA PRO A 62 -3.64 -2.92 19.13
C PRO A 62 -4.86 -3.84 19.16
N ILE A 63 -6.05 -3.23 19.28
CA ILE A 63 -7.32 -3.95 19.35
C ILE A 63 -8.06 -3.98 18.00
N ASP A 64 -7.90 -2.95 17.17
CA ASP A 64 -8.64 -2.77 15.92
C ASP A 64 -7.90 -3.32 14.70
N TYR A 65 -6.64 -3.75 14.86
CA TYR A 65 -5.85 -4.36 13.81
C TYR A 65 -4.79 -5.29 14.38
N ARG A 66 -4.20 -6.13 13.51
CA ARG A 66 -3.02 -6.94 13.78
C ARG A 66 -1.95 -6.63 12.73
N VAL A 67 -0.68 -6.82 13.09
CA VAL A 67 0.46 -6.81 12.16
C VAL A 67 1.27 -8.08 12.35
N PRO A 68 1.96 -8.60 11.31
CA PRO A 68 2.74 -9.82 11.44
C PRO A 68 3.96 -9.57 12.32
N ARG A 69 4.27 -10.52 13.21
CA ARG A 69 5.51 -10.47 13.99
C ARG A 69 6.72 -10.70 13.09
N PRO A 70 7.69 -9.77 13.05
CA PRO A 70 8.95 -10.01 12.35
C PRO A 70 9.79 -11.04 13.13
N ILE A 71 10.45 -11.94 12.40
CA ILE A 71 11.32 -12.98 12.96
C ILE A 71 12.77 -12.54 12.75
N PRO A 72 13.56 -12.33 13.82
CA PRO A 72 14.95 -11.93 13.69
C PRO A 72 15.81 -13.08 13.15
N ALA A 73 16.87 -12.74 12.42
CA ALA A 73 17.88 -13.70 12.01
C ALA A 73 18.65 -14.23 13.25
N SER A 74 18.86 -15.54 13.28
CA SER A 74 19.64 -16.24 14.28
C SER A 74 21.06 -15.68 14.34
N GLY A 75 21.60 -15.57 15.56
CA GLY A 75 22.90 -14.95 15.82
C GLY A 75 22.90 -13.41 15.92
N PHE A 76 21.82 -12.72 15.50
CA PHE A 76 21.69 -11.27 15.62
C PHE A 76 20.27 -10.86 16.05
N PRO A 77 19.99 -10.78 17.37
CA PRO A 77 18.63 -10.61 17.91
C PRO A 77 17.90 -9.30 17.54
N ALA A 78 18.53 -8.41 16.76
CA ALA A 78 17.98 -7.14 16.29
C ALA A 78 18.13 -6.94 14.77
N ARG A 79 18.39 -8.02 14.00
CA ARG A 79 18.50 -7.96 12.54
C ARG A 79 17.38 -8.81 11.92
N TYR A 80 16.64 -8.23 10.98
CA TYR A 80 15.47 -8.86 10.35
C TYR A 80 15.68 -9.20 8.88
N VAL A 81 16.80 -8.77 8.28
CA VAL A 81 17.18 -9.06 6.89
C VAL A 81 18.42 -9.94 6.82
N CYS A 82 18.31 -11.09 6.15
CA CYS A 82 19.42 -12.00 5.85
C CYS A 82 19.45 -12.32 4.35
N SER A 83 20.57 -12.05 3.68
CA SER A 83 20.77 -12.33 2.25
C SER A 83 19.60 -11.87 1.36
N SER A 84 19.07 -10.66 1.60
CA SER A 84 17.90 -10.10 0.89
C SER A 84 16.60 -10.89 1.09
N TRP A 85 16.43 -11.53 2.25
CA TRP A 85 15.20 -12.16 2.70
C TRP A 85 14.81 -11.67 4.09
N THR A 86 13.50 -11.69 4.35
CA THR A 86 12.91 -11.41 5.66
C THR A 86 11.99 -12.57 6.05
N ALA A 87 11.81 -12.76 7.36
CA ALA A 87 10.90 -13.76 7.91
C ALA A 87 9.86 -13.11 8.82
N TRP A 88 8.63 -13.60 8.73
CA TRP A 88 7.46 -13.06 9.41
C TRP A 88 6.56 -14.18 9.94
N GLU A 89 5.80 -13.89 10.98
CA GLU A 89 4.63 -14.69 11.32
C GLU A 89 3.65 -14.70 10.15
N TYR A 90 3.22 -15.90 9.74
CA TYR A 90 2.14 -16.05 8.77
C TYR A 90 0.78 -15.81 9.45
N LEU A 91 0.12 -14.73 9.08
CA LEU A 91 -1.23 -14.41 9.56
C LEU A 91 -2.29 -15.03 8.65
N LYS A 92 -3.30 -15.67 9.27
CA LYS A 92 -4.46 -16.21 8.56
C LYS A 92 -5.44 -15.10 8.18
N GLY A 93 -6.23 -15.39 7.15
CA GLY A 93 -7.31 -14.55 6.64
C GLY A 93 -7.28 -14.48 5.12
N LYS A 94 -8.19 -13.69 4.54
CA LYS A 94 -8.28 -13.43 3.10
C LYS A 94 -8.39 -11.93 2.84
N ALA A 95 -7.78 -11.46 1.76
CA ALA A 95 -7.95 -10.08 1.30
C ALA A 95 -9.32 -9.95 0.60
N THR A 96 -10.36 -9.66 1.39
CA THR A 96 -11.75 -9.51 0.93
C THR A 96 -12.31 -8.15 1.36
N PRO A 97 -11.84 -7.04 0.75
CA PRO A 97 -12.27 -5.70 1.12
C PRO A 97 -13.78 -5.45 0.87
N GLN A 98 -14.37 -6.07 -0.16
CA GLN A 98 -15.80 -5.92 -0.46
C GLN A 98 -16.66 -6.33 0.73
N GLY A 99 -17.59 -5.46 1.11
CA GLY A 99 -18.45 -5.64 2.28
C GLY A 99 -17.76 -5.44 3.64
N ASN A 100 -16.46 -5.10 3.68
CA ASN A 100 -15.69 -4.87 4.90
C ASN A 100 -15.03 -3.48 4.94
N PHE A 101 -15.47 -2.51 4.11
CA PHE A 101 -14.84 -1.19 4.01
C PHE A 101 -14.90 -0.38 5.31
N ASP A 102 -15.97 -0.51 6.09
CA ASP A 102 -16.10 0.13 7.40
C ASP A 102 -15.07 -0.40 8.40
N ILE A 103 -14.87 -1.72 8.41
CA ILE A 103 -13.85 -2.41 9.22
C ILE A 103 -12.45 -2.04 8.72
N LEU A 104 -12.24 -1.99 7.41
CA LEU A 104 -10.97 -1.62 6.78
C LEU A 104 -10.56 -0.19 7.13
N MET A 105 -11.48 0.78 7.01
CA MET A 105 -11.23 2.18 7.36
C MET A 105 -10.95 2.34 8.86
N ARG A 106 -11.66 1.59 9.73
CA ARG A 106 -11.36 1.58 11.17
C ARG A 106 -9.96 1.07 11.47
N ALA A 107 -9.57 -0.05 10.86
CA ALA A 107 -8.22 -0.60 11.01
C ALA A 107 -7.15 0.37 10.45
N CYS A 108 -7.42 1.00 9.32
CA CYS A 108 -6.57 2.05 8.73
C CYS A 108 -6.33 3.19 9.72
N ARG A 109 -7.39 3.76 10.29
CA ARG A 109 -7.29 4.87 11.26
C ARG A 109 -6.52 4.47 12.51
N ALA A 110 -6.84 3.32 13.09
CA ALA A 110 -6.18 2.81 14.29
C ALA A 110 -4.68 2.56 14.06
N PHE A 111 -4.33 1.90 12.94
CA PHE A 111 -2.94 1.67 12.57
C PHE A 111 -2.16 2.97 12.41
N HIS A 112 -2.72 3.94 11.67
CA HIS A 112 -2.01 5.20 11.46
C HIS A 112 -1.91 6.07 12.71
N ALA A 113 -2.89 6.01 13.63
CA ALA A 113 -2.79 6.67 14.94
C ALA A 113 -1.57 6.16 15.73
N ASP A 114 -1.36 4.84 15.76
CA ASP A 114 -0.21 4.24 16.43
C ASP A 114 1.10 4.53 15.69
N VAL A 115 1.11 4.46 14.35
CA VAL A 115 2.30 4.77 13.54
C VAL A 115 2.75 6.21 13.73
N MET A 116 1.83 7.19 13.80
CA MET A 116 2.17 8.59 14.08
C MET A 116 2.87 8.76 15.44
N GLY A 117 2.45 7.98 16.44
CA GLY A 117 3.08 8.01 17.77
C GLY A 117 4.49 7.41 17.79
N LEU A 118 4.78 6.48 16.88
CA LEU A 118 6.07 5.77 16.81
C LEU A 118 7.08 6.40 15.83
N ALA A 119 6.60 7.01 14.73
CA ALA A 119 7.43 7.51 13.64
C ALA A 119 7.29 9.04 13.49
N THR A 120 8.16 9.78 14.18
CA THR A 120 8.10 11.26 14.25
C THR A 120 8.83 11.99 13.12
N GLY A 121 9.40 11.28 12.14
CA GLY A 121 10.14 11.89 11.03
C GLY A 121 10.21 11.00 9.80
N LYS A 122 10.44 11.62 8.63
CA LYS A 122 10.54 10.92 7.34
C LYS A 122 11.75 9.98 7.34
N PRO A 123 11.55 8.65 7.18
CA PRO A 123 12.67 7.71 7.07
C PRO A 123 13.55 8.01 5.86
N LEU A 124 14.87 7.94 6.04
CA LEU A 124 15.83 8.30 4.98
C LEU A 124 15.71 7.44 3.71
N PHE A 125 15.31 6.17 3.83
CA PHE A 125 15.16 5.30 2.66
C PHE A 125 14.09 5.79 1.69
N LEU A 126 13.07 6.52 2.16
CA LEU A 126 12.03 7.12 1.30
C LEU A 126 12.58 8.21 0.37
N SER A 127 13.76 8.76 0.68
CA SER A 127 14.43 9.74 -0.19
C SER A 127 15.30 9.07 -1.27
N THR A 128 15.58 7.77 -1.13
CA THR A 128 16.45 7.02 -2.06
C THR A 128 15.73 5.90 -2.78
N ARG A 129 14.52 5.52 -2.35
CA ARG A 129 13.71 4.48 -2.97
C ARG A 129 13.34 4.90 -4.39
N GLN A 130 13.71 4.06 -5.36
CA GLN A 130 13.42 4.26 -6.77
C GLN A 130 12.61 3.08 -7.27
N ASP A 131 11.31 3.29 -7.39
CA ASP A 131 10.36 2.33 -7.93
C ASP A 131 9.23 3.10 -8.60
N ARG A 132 8.51 2.44 -9.51
CA ARG A 132 7.42 3.06 -10.28
C ARG A 132 6.33 3.74 -9.45
N PHE A 133 6.04 3.21 -8.27
CA PHE A 133 4.98 3.73 -7.40
C PHE A 133 5.47 4.97 -6.64
N THR A 134 6.74 4.99 -6.24
CA THR A 134 7.40 6.16 -5.65
C THR A 134 7.55 7.28 -6.69
N GLU A 135 7.93 6.96 -7.92
CA GLU A 135 7.98 7.93 -9.03
C GLU A 135 6.61 8.55 -9.31
N ALA A 136 5.56 7.73 -9.42
CA ALA A 136 4.19 8.23 -9.57
C ALA A 136 3.74 9.10 -8.38
N ASP A 137 4.13 8.74 -7.15
CA ASP A 137 3.81 9.50 -5.95
C ASP A 137 4.49 10.88 -5.99
N LEU A 138 5.79 10.95 -6.28
CA LEU A 138 6.50 12.22 -6.42
C LEU A 138 5.86 13.14 -7.47
N VAL A 139 5.44 12.60 -8.63
CA VAL A 139 4.73 13.36 -9.65
C VAL A 139 3.36 13.81 -9.18
N THR A 140 2.60 12.93 -8.52
CA THR A 140 1.27 13.25 -7.97
C THR A 140 1.35 14.42 -6.98
N TRP A 141 2.40 14.46 -6.18
CA TRP A 141 2.61 15.48 -5.16
C TRP A 141 3.42 16.70 -5.63
N GLU A 142 3.70 16.80 -6.94
CA GLU A 142 4.45 17.91 -7.55
C GLU A 142 5.88 18.05 -7.00
N GLU A 143 6.42 16.99 -6.41
CA GLU A 143 7.80 16.90 -5.90
C GLU A 143 8.78 16.50 -7.01
N LYS A 144 8.27 15.97 -8.13
CA LYS A 144 8.99 15.65 -9.36
C LYS A 144 8.11 15.98 -10.56
N LYS A 145 8.68 16.45 -11.67
CA LYS A 145 7.92 16.62 -12.90
C LYS A 145 7.83 15.30 -13.67
N LEU A 146 6.73 15.11 -14.39
CA LEU A 146 6.54 13.92 -15.21
C LEU A 146 7.63 13.77 -16.30
N GLU A 147 8.12 14.89 -16.84
CA GLU A 147 9.21 14.91 -17.84
C GLU A 147 10.56 14.38 -17.32
N ASP A 148 10.74 14.35 -16.00
CA ASP A 148 11.97 13.90 -15.34
C ASP A 148 11.92 12.40 -14.94
N VAL A 149 10.83 11.69 -15.26
CA VAL A 149 10.70 10.25 -14.99
C VAL A 149 11.28 9.46 -16.16
N GLU A 150 12.28 8.62 -15.89
CA GLU A 150 13.08 7.94 -16.92
C GLU A 150 12.31 6.85 -17.67
N GLU A 151 11.57 6.00 -16.96
CA GLU A 151 10.97 4.78 -17.50
C GLU A 151 9.46 4.93 -17.75
N ILE A 152 9.07 5.83 -18.65
CA ILE A 152 7.66 6.02 -19.06
C ILE A 152 7.38 5.28 -20.37
N ASN A 153 6.36 4.41 -20.36
CA ASN A 153 5.85 3.81 -21.59
C ASN A 153 4.90 4.76 -22.34
N SER A 154 5.29 5.20 -23.53
CA SER A 154 4.54 6.17 -24.34
C SER A 154 3.16 5.70 -24.77
N ASP A 155 2.99 4.41 -25.08
CA ASP A 155 1.73 3.85 -25.58
C ASP A 155 0.69 3.76 -24.47
N VAL A 156 1.11 3.30 -23.28
CA VAL A 156 0.26 3.31 -22.10
C VAL A 156 -0.05 4.74 -21.67
N MET A 157 0.92 5.66 -21.69
CA MET A 157 0.67 7.08 -21.44
C MET A 157 -0.39 7.66 -22.36
N ALA A 158 -0.28 7.44 -23.67
CA ALA A 158 -1.26 7.92 -24.64
C ALA A 158 -2.67 7.39 -24.34
N THR A 159 -2.76 6.15 -23.84
CA THR A 159 -4.03 5.52 -23.44
C THR A 159 -4.64 6.19 -22.20
N ILE A 160 -3.83 6.53 -21.20
CA ILE A 160 -4.31 7.10 -19.92
C ILE A 160 -4.33 8.63 -19.88
N GLN A 161 -3.75 9.31 -20.88
CA GLN A 161 -3.56 10.77 -20.87
C GLN A 161 -4.87 11.53 -20.63
N THR A 162 -5.95 11.13 -21.31
CA THR A 162 -7.25 11.79 -21.13
C THR A 162 -7.76 11.67 -19.69
N THR A 163 -7.56 10.52 -19.05
CA THR A 163 -7.93 10.28 -17.65
C THR A 163 -7.08 11.14 -16.70
N LEU A 164 -5.76 11.21 -16.93
CA LEU A 164 -4.87 12.07 -16.16
C LEU A 164 -5.25 13.55 -16.28
N ASP A 165 -5.54 14.04 -17.49
CA ASP A 165 -5.96 15.42 -17.73
C ASP A 165 -7.27 15.76 -17.02
N GLN A 166 -8.23 14.83 -17.00
CA GLN A 166 -9.49 15.00 -16.28
C GLN A 166 -9.25 15.08 -14.77
N LEU A 167 -8.42 14.21 -14.21
CA LEU A 167 -8.08 14.22 -12.79
C LEU A 167 -7.31 15.49 -12.39
N LEU A 168 -6.38 15.96 -13.23
CA LEU A 168 -5.68 17.24 -13.00
C LEU A 168 -6.65 18.42 -12.95
N LYS A 169 -7.67 18.46 -13.83
CA LYS A 169 -8.70 19.52 -13.80
C LYS A 169 -9.55 19.52 -12.53
N LEU A 170 -9.64 18.38 -11.83
CA LEU A 170 -10.33 18.27 -10.54
C LEU A 170 -9.44 18.70 -9.36
N ARG A 171 -8.13 18.80 -9.56
CA ARG A 171 -7.23 19.24 -8.49
C ARG A 171 -7.42 20.72 -8.21
N GLN A 172 -7.49 21.03 -6.92
CA GLN A 172 -7.50 22.35 -6.35
C GLN A 172 -6.46 22.40 -5.21
N PRO A 173 -5.93 23.58 -4.88
CA PRO A 173 -5.09 23.75 -3.69
C PRO A 173 -5.83 23.31 -2.42
N PHE A 174 -5.10 22.80 -1.43
CA PHE A 174 -5.68 22.60 -0.11
C PHE A 174 -6.05 23.95 0.51
N ARG A 175 -7.20 24.01 1.20
CA ARG A 175 -7.67 25.22 1.89
C ARG A 175 -6.97 25.46 3.23
N GLN A 176 -6.22 24.47 3.71
CA GLN A 176 -5.50 24.47 4.97
C GLN A 176 -4.14 23.81 4.78
N GLU A 177 -3.19 24.11 5.66
CA GLU A 177 -1.92 23.40 5.70
C GLU A 177 -2.15 21.93 6.04
N ILE A 178 -1.44 21.05 5.34
CA ILE A 178 -1.52 19.61 5.53
C ILE A 178 -0.17 19.10 6.03
N THR A 179 -0.19 18.37 7.14
CA THR A 179 1.01 17.77 7.71
C THR A 179 1.17 16.34 7.23
N ASN A 180 2.35 16.03 6.70
CA ASN A 180 2.70 14.68 6.26
C ASN A 180 3.21 13.84 7.44
N HIS A 181 2.80 12.57 7.44
CA HIS A 181 3.22 11.55 8.39
C HIS A 181 3.61 10.28 7.63
N LEU A 182 4.11 9.29 8.35
CA LEU A 182 4.34 7.97 7.79
C LEU A 182 3.01 7.24 7.62
N ILE A 183 2.70 6.82 6.39
CA ILE A 183 1.48 6.09 6.06
C ILE A 183 1.77 4.78 5.35
N HIS A 184 0.82 3.83 5.39
CA HIS A 184 0.77 2.70 4.48
C HIS A 184 -0.07 3.05 3.24
N GLY A 185 0.57 3.07 2.07
CA GLY A 185 -0.05 3.49 0.80
C GLY A 185 -0.69 2.39 -0.05
N ASP A 186 -0.97 1.19 0.49
CA ASP A 186 -1.53 0.09 -0.31
C ASP A 186 -2.41 -0.87 0.50
N LEU A 187 -3.32 -0.35 1.32
CA LEU A 187 -4.08 -1.16 2.27
C LEU A 187 -5.14 -2.09 1.63
N THR A 188 -5.78 -1.69 0.53
CA THR A 188 -6.99 -2.37 0.01
C THR A 188 -6.79 -3.85 -0.27
N GLY A 189 -5.63 -4.22 -0.83
CA GLY A 189 -5.26 -5.60 -1.11
C GLY A 189 -4.46 -6.28 0.01
N ASN A 190 -4.00 -5.52 1.00
CA ASN A 190 -3.03 -5.96 2.01
C ASN A 190 -3.61 -5.98 3.44
N VAL A 191 -4.93 -6.09 3.55
CA VAL A 191 -5.62 -6.36 4.81
C VAL A 191 -6.36 -7.69 4.72
N LEU A 192 -6.00 -8.60 5.63
CA LEU A 192 -6.60 -9.93 5.72
C LEU A 192 -7.73 -9.94 6.76
N PHE A 193 -8.90 -10.41 6.35
CA PHE A 193 -10.05 -10.65 7.20
C PHE A 193 -10.13 -12.14 7.56
N ASP A 194 -10.22 -12.44 8.86
CA ASP A 194 -10.39 -13.80 9.38
C ASP A 194 -11.79 -13.94 10.00
N SER A 195 -12.78 -14.12 9.12
CA SER A 195 -14.19 -14.24 9.51
C SER A 195 -14.48 -15.50 10.31
N GLU A 196 -13.66 -16.56 10.17
CA GLU A 196 -13.83 -17.81 10.90
C GLU A 196 -13.54 -17.62 12.40
N ASN A 197 -12.50 -16.84 12.71
CA ASN A 197 -12.08 -16.59 14.10
C ASN A 197 -12.52 -15.23 14.64
N ASN A 198 -13.22 -14.42 13.83
CA ASN A 198 -13.62 -13.04 14.14
C ASN A 198 -12.46 -12.20 14.73
N SER A 199 -11.26 -12.40 14.19
CA SER A 199 -10.06 -11.68 14.64
C SER A 199 -10.01 -10.29 14.01
N PRO A 200 -9.37 -9.29 14.67
CA PRO A 200 -9.15 -8.00 14.05
C PRO A 200 -8.43 -8.13 12.70
N PRO A 201 -8.68 -7.24 11.73
CA PRO A 201 -8.03 -7.28 10.43
C PRO A 201 -6.50 -7.29 10.54
N ALA A 202 -5.84 -8.14 9.76
CA ALA A 202 -4.39 -8.20 9.73
C ALA A 202 -3.83 -7.36 8.59
N ILE A 203 -3.12 -6.29 8.93
CA ILE A 203 -2.39 -5.43 8.00
C ILE A 203 -1.06 -6.13 7.69
N ILE A 204 -0.88 -6.50 6.43
CA ILE A 204 0.33 -7.16 5.92
C ILE A 204 0.99 -6.26 4.87
N ASP A 205 2.13 -6.69 4.35
CA ASP A 205 2.83 -6.04 3.22
C ASP A 205 2.89 -4.51 3.29
N ILE A 206 3.35 -3.99 4.43
CA ILE A 206 3.39 -2.56 4.71
C ILE A 206 4.28 -1.84 3.71
N THR A 207 3.67 -0.99 2.88
CA THR A 207 4.33 -0.13 1.89
C THR A 207 4.25 1.32 2.35
N LEU A 208 5.40 1.90 2.70
CA LEU A 208 5.46 3.18 3.40
C LEU A 208 5.56 4.39 2.46
N TYR A 209 4.88 5.49 2.81
CA TYR A 209 5.00 6.81 2.17
C TYR A 209 4.97 7.93 3.22
N TRP A 210 5.43 9.13 2.85
CA TRP A 210 5.40 10.31 3.72
C TRP A 210 4.37 11.33 3.23
N ARG A 211 3.10 11.14 3.62
CA ARG A 211 1.92 11.83 3.08
C ARG A 211 0.90 12.11 4.19
N PRO A 212 -0.16 12.90 3.94
CA PRO A 212 -1.20 13.14 4.94
C PRO A 212 -1.86 11.82 5.34
N VAL A 213 -2.18 11.64 6.63
CA VAL A 213 -2.74 10.35 7.11
C VAL A 213 -4.01 9.96 6.37
N ASP A 214 -4.92 10.91 6.17
CA ASP A 214 -6.17 10.70 5.44
C ASP A 214 -5.95 10.23 3.99
N TYR A 215 -4.75 10.40 3.42
CA TYR A 215 -4.41 9.89 2.09
C TYR A 215 -4.44 8.36 2.04
N ALA A 216 -4.11 7.67 3.14
CA ALA A 216 -4.19 6.21 3.20
C ALA A 216 -5.63 5.70 3.02
N GLU A 217 -6.61 6.39 3.63
CA GLU A 217 -8.03 6.11 3.39
C GLU A 217 -8.48 6.53 1.98
N ALA A 218 -7.97 7.65 1.47
CA ALA A 218 -8.26 8.06 0.10
C ALA A 218 -7.83 7.01 -0.94
N ILE A 219 -6.71 6.31 -0.70
CA ILE A 219 -6.26 5.18 -1.54
C ILE A 219 -7.23 4.00 -1.44
N ILE A 220 -7.72 3.68 -0.25
CA ILE A 220 -8.76 2.64 -0.06
C ILE A 220 -10.02 2.97 -0.87
N VAL A 221 -10.48 4.22 -0.81
CA VAL A 221 -11.66 4.67 -1.56
C VAL A 221 -11.38 4.64 -3.06
N ALA A 222 -10.23 5.14 -3.50
CA ALA A 222 -9.84 5.12 -4.91
C ALA A 222 -9.87 3.69 -5.47
N ASP A 223 -9.29 2.72 -4.74
CA ASP A 223 -9.30 1.32 -5.13
C ASP A 223 -10.70 0.72 -5.13
N GLY A 224 -11.53 1.06 -4.14
CA GLY A 224 -12.94 0.65 -4.08
C GLY A 224 -13.71 1.07 -5.34
N LEU A 225 -13.55 2.33 -5.75
CA LEU A 225 -14.22 2.89 -6.92
C LEU A 225 -13.71 2.28 -8.24
N ILE A 226 -12.39 2.13 -8.40
CA ILE A 226 -11.82 1.71 -9.68
C ILE A 226 -11.80 0.18 -9.86
N TRP A 227 -11.70 -0.60 -8.78
CA TRP A 227 -11.52 -2.05 -8.85
C TRP A 227 -12.69 -2.86 -8.32
N LEU A 228 -13.46 -2.31 -7.37
CA LEU A 228 -14.38 -3.11 -6.54
C LEU A 228 -15.86 -2.73 -6.74
N ASN A 229 -16.14 -1.91 -7.76
CA ASN A 229 -17.50 -1.45 -8.12
C ASN A 229 -18.23 -0.74 -6.97
N GLU A 230 -17.50 -0.09 -6.06
CA GLU A 230 -18.09 0.73 -5.02
C GLU A 230 -18.60 2.06 -5.58
N ASP A 231 -19.50 2.71 -4.85
CA ASP A 231 -20.21 3.91 -5.29
C ASP A 231 -19.93 5.12 -4.39
N ARG A 232 -20.71 6.20 -4.60
CA ARG A 232 -20.64 7.44 -3.83
C ARG A 232 -20.71 7.22 -2.31
N LYS A 233 -21.38 6.17 -1.82
CA LYS A 233 -21.48 5.89 -0.37
C LYS A 233 -20.14 5.59 0.26
N LEU A 234 -19.21 4.97 -0.48
CA LEU A 234 -17.86 4.75 0.02
C LEU A 234 -17.11 6.08 0.20
N VAL A 235 -17.32 7.03 -0.71
CA VAL A 235 -16.74 8.38 -0.59
C VAL A 235 -17.39 9.13 0.58
N GLU A 236 -18.70 9.00 0.78
CA GLU A 236 -19.41 9.58 1.92
C GLU A 236 -18.93 9.01 3.27
N MET A 237 -18.58 7.72 3.32
CA MET A 237 -17.99 7.07 4.50
C MET A 237 -16.60 7.61 4.85
N PHE A 238 -15.80 7.92 3.82
CA PHE A 238 -14.50 8.57 3.99
C PHE A 238 -14.65 10.04 4.42
N GLY A 239 -15.59 10.75 3.80
CA GLY A 239 -15.91 12.14 4.03
C GLY A 239 -15.77 12.98 2.76
N THR A 240 -16.66 13.96 2.61
CA THR A 240 -16.81 14.76 1.40
C THR A 240 -16.34 16.20 1.54
N ASP A 241 -15.60 16.53 2.60
CA ASP A 241 -14.98 17.86 2.71
C ASP A 241 -13.89 18.07 1.65
N HIS A 242 -13.59 19.34 1.38
CA HIS A 242 -12.63 19.73 0.35
C HIS A 242 -11.28 19.01 0.45
N THR A 243 -10.73 18.85 1.67
CA THR A 243 -9.42 18.22 1.84
C THR A 243 -9.48 16.75 1.43
N ARG A 244 -10.48 16.01 1.91
CA ARG A 244 -10.66 14.59 1.58
C ARG A 244 -10.88 14.37 0.09
N ILE A 245 -11.73 15.17 -0.54
CA ILE A 245 -11.97 15.07 -1.99
C ILE A 245 -10.68 15.36 -2.78
N GLN A 246 -9.87 16.32 -2.34
CA GLN A 246 -8.57 16.61 -2.95
C GLN A 246 -7.51 15.52 -2.73
N LEU A 247 -7.60 14.77 -1.63
CA LEU A 247 -6.78 13.56 -1.41
C LEU A 247 -7.24 12.40 -2.30
N LEU A 248 -8.55 12.20 -2.47
CA LEU A 248 -9.10 11.18 -3.37
C LEU A 248 -8.73 11.44 -4.83
N ALA A 249 -8.81 12.70 -5.28
CA ALA A 249 -8.37 13.06 -6.64
C ALA A 249 -6.88 12.74 -6.88
N ARG A 250 -6.03 12.97 -5.87
CA ARG A 250 -4.61 12.60 -5.91
C ARG A 250 -4.41 11.08 -5.93
N ALA A 251 -5.17 10.34 -5.13
CA ALA A 251 -5.08 8.87 -5.08
C ALA A 251 -5.47 8.24 -6.43
N LEU A 252 -6.54 8.74 -7.06
CA LEU A 252 -6.95 8.32 -8.41
C LEU A 252 -5.89 8.68 -9.46
N TYR A 253 -5.31 9.89 -9.40
CA TYR A 253 -4.24 10.30 -10.31
C TYR A 253 -3.01 9.42 -10.17
N TRP A 254 -2.58 9.17 -8.92
CA TRP A 254 -1.47 8.28 -8.62
C TRP A 254 -1.70 6.86 -9.17
N ARG A 255 -2.87 6.24 -8.88
CA ARG A 255 -3.22 4.91 -9.40
C ARG A 255 -3.22 4.85 -10.93
N CYS A 256 -3.74 5.88 -11.59
CA CYS A 256 -3.76 5.98 -13.04
C CYS A 256 -2.34 6.08 -13.60
N LEU A 257 -1.51 6.97 -13.05
CA LEU A 257 -0.14 7.19 -13.50
C LEU A 257 0.76 5.95 -13.32
N CYS A 258 0.56 5.17 -12.26
CA CYS A 258 1.28 3.92 -12.02
C CYS A 258 1.18 2.91 -13.18
N PHE A 259 0.17 2.99 -14.05
CA PHE A 259 0.09 2.12 -15.22
C PHE A 259 1.18 2.37 -16.25
N ALA A 260 1.73 3.57 -16.31
CA ALA A 260 2.62 3.97 -17.39
C ALA A 260 4.10 4.02 -17.01
N ILE A 261 4.42 4.08 -15.72
CA ILE A 261 5.80 4.11 -15.22
C ILE A 261 6.27 2.67 -14.97
N ASP A 262 7.41 2.29 -15.58
CA ASP A 262 8.02 0.95 -15.57
C ASP A 262 6.95 -0.18 -15.55
N PRO A 263 6.12 -0.26 -16.61
CA PRO A 263 4.96 -1.12 -16.57
C PRO A 263 5.29 -2.58 -16.88
N ILE A 264 4.63 -3.47 -16.15
CA ILE A 264 4.53 -4.89 -16.53
C ILE A 264 3.40 -5.00 -17.56
N LEU A 265 3.73 -4.88 -18.85
CA LEU A 265 2.74 -4.75 -19.94
C LEU A 265 1.63 -5.82 -19.94
N PRO A 266 1.91 -7.13 -19.70
CA PRO A 266 0.83 -8.12 -19.59
C PRO A 266 -0.18 -7.77 -18.49
N TRP A 267 0.32 -7.33 -17.33
CA TRP A 267 -0.54 -6.90 -16.24
C TRP A 267 -1.33 -5.64 -16.59
N VAL A 268 -0.71 -4.65 -17.25
CA VAL A 268 -1.40 -3.44 -17.71
C VAL A 268 -2.54 -3.79 -18.67
N ASN A 269 -2.27 -4.62 -19.67
CA ASN A 269 -3.27 -5.05 -20.66
C ASN A 269 -4.45 -5.77 -20.02
N ASP A 270 -4.19 -6.58 -18.98
CA ASP A 270 -5.23 -7.33 -18.28
C ASP A 270 -6.05 -6.49 -17.29
N ASN A 271 -5.48 -5.41 -16.74
CA ASN A 271 -6.07 -4.68 -15.61
C ASN A 271 -6.55 -3.27 -15.97
N LEU A 272 -5.84 -2.54 -16.84
CA LEU A 272 -6.24 -1.18 -17.22
C LEU A 272 -7.66 -1.11 -17.80
N PRO A 273 -8.10 -2.02 -18.70
CA PRO A 273 -9.46 -2.00 -19.24
C PRO A 273 -10.55 -2.28 -18.20
N LYS A 274 -10.20 -2.86 -17.04
CA LYS A 274 -11.13 -3.17 -15.94
C LYS A 274 -11.24 -2.02 -14.93
N ALA A 275 -10.31 -1.07 -14.95
CA ALA A 275 -10.27 0.02 -13.99
C ALA A 275 -11.35 1.08 -14.32
N ASN A 276 -12.32 1.26 -13.42
CA ASN A 276 -13.42 2.20 -13.61
C ASN A 276 -13.05 3.66 -13.27
N PHE A 277 -12.00 4.19 -13.89
CA PHE A 277 -11.60 5.60 -13.69
C PHE A 277 -12.70 6.58 -14.09
N LYS A 278 -13.46 6.27 -15.15
CA LYS A 278 -14.54 7.14 -15.62
C LYS A 278 -15.60 7.36 -14.54
N GLY A 279 -16.12 6.28 -13.95
CA GLY A 279 -17.12 6.38 -12.89
C GLY A 279 -16.57 7.07 -11.63
N ALA A 280 -15.33 6.76 -11.25
CA ALA A 280 -14.67 7.42 -10.11
C ALA A 280 -14.54 8.93 -10.32
N ILE A 281 -14.12 9.38 -11.52
CA ILE A 281 -14.01 10.79 -11.88
C ILE A 281 -15.36 11.51 -11.86
N GLU A 282 -16.43 10.86 -12.34
CA GLU A 282 -17.77 11.43 -12.33
C GLU A 282 -18.23 11.70 -10.88
N ILE A 283 -18.05 10.73 -9.97
CA ILE A 283 -18.38 10.89 -8.55
C ILE A 283 -17.58 12.04 -7.92
N VAL A 284 -16.26 12.10 -8.13
CA VAL A 284 -15.42 13.17 -7.57
C VAL A 284 -15.81 14.53 -8.13
N ARG A 285 -16.15 14.63 -9.42
CA ARG A 285 -16.56 15.88 -10.06
C ARG A 285 -17.84 16.44 -9.45
N GLU A 286 -18.83 15.59 -9.20
CA GLU A 286 -20.07 16.00 -8.53
C GLU A 286 -19.80 16.56 -7.13
N LEU A 287 -19.01 15.84 -6.33
CA LEU A 287 -18.69 16.23 -4.95
C LEU A 287 -17.86 17.51 -4.87
N ILE A 288 -16.93 17.75 -5.80
CA ILE A 288 -16.20 19.03 -5.86
C ILE A 288 -17.15 20.20 -6.12
N GLY A 289 -18.15 20.01 -6.98
CA GLY A 289 -19.16 21.03 -7.26
C GLY A 289 -19.99 21.40 -6.02
N GLU A 290 -20.18 20.45 -5.10
CA GLU A 290 -20.86 20.66 -3.81
C GLU A 290 -19.97 21.34 -2.75
N CYS A 291 -18.65 21.34 -2.92
CA CYS A 291 -17.67 21.92 -1.98
C CYS A 291 -17.36 23.41 -2.22
N ILE A 292 -17.82 23.98 -3.34
CA ILE A 292 -17.64 25.38 -3.74
C ILE A 292 -18.72 26.24 -3.09
#